data_AF-F2NMD0-F1
#
_entry.id   AF-F2NMD0-F1
#
_cell.length_a   1.000
_cell.length_b   1.000
_cell.length_c   1.000
_cell.angle_alpha   90.00
_cell.angle_beta   90.00
_cell.angle_gamma   90.00
#
_symmetry.space_group_name_H-M   'P 1'
#
loop_
_entity.id
_entity.type
_entity.pdbx_description
1 polymer ?
#
loop_
_entity_poly.entity_id
_entity_poly.type
_entity_poly.pdbx_seq_one_letter_code
_entity_poly.pdbx_strand_id
1 'polypeptide(L)'
;MTQAALSLLWTLLALLPSPHLQESLKALLLLLLHGHGKARPQHSQVKSPSALSRFLNRYPWPTRALIRLARKEAEKALDRARKKKGPKPRLLVVLDLVTLEKRGRFQALPLSFFHGKWGLHLVVLYLVYGDLRIPWAYRLWRGKGEKALSRLALSLLASLPPWMRRAFRIRVAADAAFGTTWFLFGVKRLGFEAVVGMRRDRRLREGGRLGDLRRQGSRVYLWGLSFPVWVAWYRYPLPQGGWEWRYVVATFPATPRTALTWGKRRFAIEHFFRAAKSEFSLGQFGQRTALGVHRFLVLSLLAYLLAHWVGMEGKEAGGRPGSGRRGFSCLSSWCRSPCGSSMPWVSGRRGEGVKVYAGYAGGASFELTLLSSPPGASTSTLGKEFP
;
A
#
# COMPACT_ATOMS: atom_id res chain seq x y z
N MET A 1 12.62 -21.37 -8.25
CA MET A 1 12.09 -20.00 -8.08
C MET A 1 11.96 -19.37 -9.46
N THR A 2 10.95 -18.52 -9.67
CA THR A 2 10.66 -17.84 -10.94
C THR A 2 11.76 -16.87 -11.36
N GLN A 3 12.05 -16.74 -12.67
CA GLN A 3 13.13 -15.88 -13.19
C GLN A 3 12.92 -14.40 -12.82
N ALA A 4 11.68 -13.90 -12.82
CA ALA A 4 11.38 -12.49 -12.50
C ALA A 4 11.57 -12.15 -11.01
N ALA A 5 11.05 -12.97 -10.10
CA ALA A 5 11.23 -12.75 -8.66
C ALA A 5 12.69 -12.96 -8.22
N LEU A 6 13.39 -13.95 -8.81
CA LEU A 6 14.83 -14.13 -8.60
C LEU A 6 15.62 -12.94 -9.11
N SER A 7 15.36 -12.47 -10.33
CA SER A 7 16.03 -11.32 -10.91
C SER A 7 15.85 -10.07 -10.06
N LEU A 8 14.63 -9.82 -9.57
CA LEU A 8 14.37 -8.72 -8.64
C LEU A 8 15.18 -8.90 -7.35
N LEU A 9 15.15 -10.08 -6.72
CA LEU A 9 15.89 -10.36 -5.49
C LEU A 9 17.41 -10.15 -5.65
N TRP A 10 18.01 -10.68 -6.71
CA TRP A 10 19.44 -10.52 -6.99
C TRP A 10 19.81 -9.06 -7.22
N THR A 11 19.00 -8.34 -8.00
CA THR A 11 19.22 -6.92 -8.25
C THR A 11 19.08 -6.09 -6.97
N LEU A 12 18.16 -6.46 -6.08
CA LEU A 12 18.01 -5.83 -4.76
C LEU A 12 19.22 -6.05 -3.86
N LEU A 13 19.79 -7.26 -3.86
CA LEU A 13 20.99 -7.58 -3.08
C LEU A 13 22.20 -6.82 -3.63
N ALA A 14 22.33 -6.72 -4.94
CA ALA A 14 23.40 -5.97 -5.60
C ALA A 14 23.38 -4.45 -5.28
N LEU A 15 22.23 -3.89 -4.87
CA LEU A 15 22.14 -2.50 -4.41
C LEU A 15 22.82 -2.25 -3.06
N LEU A 16 23.14 -3.30 -2.30
CA LEU A 16 23.73 -3.16 -0.97
C LEU A 16 25.25 -3.19 -1.05
N PRO A 17 25.93 -2.17 -0.50
CA PRO A 17 27.36 -1.93 -0.75
C PRO A 17 28.28 -2.92 -0.04
N SER A 18 27.78 -3.72 0.91
CA SER A 18 28.62 -4.69 1.61
C SER A 18 27.91 -6.04 1.81
N PRO A 19 28.66 -7.15 1.87
CA PRO A 19 28.12 -8.48 2.17
C PRO A 19 27.33 -8.50 3.48
N HIS A 20 27.78 -7.75 4.49
CA HIS A 20 27.08 -7.66 5.78
C HIS A 20 25.64 -7.12 5.64
N LEU A 21 25.45 -6.11 4.79
CA LEU A 21 24.14 -5.53 4.52
C LEU A 21 23.27 -6.49 3.69
N GLN A 22 23.88 -7.15 2.69
CA GLN A 22 23.21 -8.18 1.90
C GLN A 22 22.65 -9.28 2.78
N GLU A 23 23.45 -9.82 3.69
CA GLU A 23 23.01 -10.85 4.64
C GLU A 23 21.92 -10.33 5.60
N SER A 24 21.97 -9.07 6.01
CA SER A 24 20.92 -8.47 6.83
C SER A 24 19.59 -8.34 6.08
N LEU A 25 19.64 -7.97 4.79
CA LEU A 25 18.46 -7.93 3.94
C LEU A 25 17.88 -9.33 3.70
N LYS A 26 18.73 -10.32 3.38
CA LYS A 26 18.32 -11.73 3.23
C LYS A 26 17.63 -12.23 4.50
N ALA A 27 18.24 -12.01 5.66
CA ALA A 27 17.67 -12.44 6.94
C ALA A 27 16.29 -11.83 7.22
N LEU A 28 16.10 -10.54 6.93
CA LEU A 28 14.78 -9.89 7.10
C LEU A 28 13.76 -10.35 6.07
N LEU A 29 14.14 -10.50 4.80
CA LEU A 29 13.26 -11.00 3.76
C LEU A 29 12.82 -12.44 4.05
N LEU A 30 13.74 -13.30 4.51
CA LEU A 30 13.43 -14.67 4.92
C LEU A 30 12.38 -14.68 6.05
N LEU A 31 12.56 -13.83 7.08
CA LEU A 31 11.59 -13.70 8.17
C LEU A 31 10.21 -13.24 7.68
N LEU A 32 10.17 -12.31 6.73
CA LEU A 32 8.93 -11.77 6.17
C LEU A 32 8.23 -12.77 5.22
N LEU A 33 9.01 -13.55 4.47
CA LEU A 33 8.52 -14.56 3.53
C LEU A 33 8.14 -15.88 4.20
N HIS A 34 8.56 -16.11 5.46
CA HIS A 34 8.16 -17.30 6.23
C HIS A 34 6.65 -17.34 6.52
N GLY A 35 5.94 -16.21 6.42
CA GLY A 35 4.48 -16.17 6.37
C GLY A 35 3.77 -16.34 7.72
N HIS A 36 4.50 -16.37 8.84
CA HIS A 36 3.91 -16.53 10.19
C HIS A 36 3.48 -15.21 10.85
N GLY A 37 3.66 -14.07 10.18
CA GLY A 37 3.22 -12.76 10.68
C GLY A 37 3.99 -12.22 11.88
N LYS A 38 5.09 -12.86 12.28
CA LYS A 38 5.94 -12.42 13.39
C LYS A 38 7.37 -12.17 12.92
N ALA A 39 7.58 -11.39 11.87
CA ALA A 39 8.90 -11.03 11.39
C ALA A 39 9.52 -9.92 12.27
N ARG A 40 9.92 -10.28 13.49
CA ARG A 40 10.68 -9.41 14.37
C ARG A 40 12.16 -9.82 14.33
N PRO A 41 13.10 -8.86 14.49
CA PRO A 41 14.53 -9.16 14.57
C PRO A 41 14.90 -10.30 15.54
N GLN A 42 14.15 -10.44 16.63
CA GLN A 42 14.32 -11.48 17.66
C GLN A 42 14.15 -12.91 17.15
N HIS A 43 13.46 -13.10 16.03
CA HIS A 43 13.19 -14.43 15.49
C HIS A 43 14.18 -14.82 14.38
N SER A 44 15.17 -13.96 14.07
CA SER A 44 16.21 -14.31 13.11
C SER A 44 17.17 -15.33 13.71
N GLN A 45 17.43 -16.42 12.97
CA GLN A 45 18.45 -17.41 13.32
C GLN A 45 19.82 -17.06 12.72
N VAL A 46 19.86 -16.14 11.74
CA VAL A 46 21.06 -15.86 10.92
C VAL A 46 21.78 -14.58 11.37
N LYS A 47 21.06 -13.62 11.95
CA LYS A 47 21.62 -12.34 12.41
C LYS A 47 21.07 -11.98 13.77
N SER A 48 21.91 -11.35 14.61
CA SER A 48 21.46 -10.90 15.92
C SER A 48 20.38 -9.81 15.82
N PRO A 49 19.46 -9.72 16.80
CA PRO A 49 18.38 -8.72 16.77
C PRO A 49 18.91 -7.28 16.72
N SER A 50 20.02 -7.03 17.42
CA SER A 50 20.70 -5.73 17.42
C SER A 50 21.30 -5.37 16.06
N ALA A 51 21.83 -6.36 15.31
CA ALA A 51 22.34 -6.12 13.96
C ALA A 51 21.21 -5.72 12.99
N LEU A 52 20.09 -6.45 13.00
CA LEU A 52 18.93 -6.13 12.15
C LEU A 52 18.26 -4.80 12.56
N SER A 53 18.26 -4.48 13.85
CA SER A 53 17.82 -3.17 14.32
C SER A 53 18.70 -2.03 13.79
N ARG A 54 20.03 -2.19 13.83
CA ARG A 54 20.98 -1.23 13.23
C ARG A 54 20.80 -1.12 11.73
N PHE A 55 20.59 -2.24 11.04
CA PHE A 55 20.31 -2.26 9.60
C PHE A 55 19.10 -1.40 9.23
N LEU A 56 18.00 -1.49 9.98
CA LEU A 56 16.80 -0.70 9.71
C LEU A 56 16.97 0.76 10.10
N ASN A 57 17.57 1.05 11.25
CA ASN A 57 17.55 2.42 11.82
C ASN A 57 18.77 3.28 11.47
N ARG A 58 19.96 2.68 11.28
CA ARG A 58 21.23 3.42 11.21
C ARG A 58 21.99 3.24 9.91
N TYR A 59 22.04 2.02 9.37
CA TYR A 59 22.94 1.76 8.24
C TYR A 59 22.54 2.50 6.96
N PRO A 60 23.52 3.00 6.19
CA PRO A 60 23.29 3.75 4.96
C PRO A 60 23.06 2.79 3.80
N TRP A 61 21.83 2.32 3.63
CA TRP A 61 21.43 1.58 2.43
C TRP A 61 20.32 2.31 1.66
N PRO A 62 20.32 2.20 0.31
CA PRO A 62 19.56 3.10 -0.54
C PRO A 62 18.09 2.66 -0.67
N THR A 63 17.29 2.91 0.37
CA THR A 63 15.84 2.56 0.40
C THR A 63 15.07 3.13 -0.78
N ARG A 64 15.40 4.34 -1.24
CA ARG A 64 14.78 4.94 -2.44
C ARG A 64 15.13 4.18 -3.72
N ALA A 65 16.37 3.71 -3.87
CA ALA A 65 16.78 2.91 -5.03
C ALA A 65 16.05 1.55 -5.04
N LEU A 66 15.92 0.93 -3.87
CA LEU A 66 15.13 -0.30 -3.70
C LEU A 66 13.66 -0.10 -4.14
N ILE A 67 13.01 0.97 -3.70
CA ILE A 67 11.63 1.29 -4.12
C ILE A 67 11.55 1.53 -5.64
N ARG A 68 12.50 2.29 -6.20
CA ARG A 68 12.56 2.56 -7.65
C ARG A 68 12.71 1.27 -8.45
N LEU A 69 13.58 0.36 -8.01
CA LEU A 69 13.80 -0.93 -8.65
C LEU A 69 12.53 -1.80 -8.62
N ALA A 70 11.90 -1.93 -7.44
CA ALA A 70 10.65 -2.67 -7.32
C ALA A 70 9.55 -2.11 -8.23
N ARG A 71 9.47 -0.77 -8.36
CA ARG A 71 8.55 -0.10 -9.29
C ARG A 71 8.88 -0.34 -10.76
N LYS A 72 10.17 -0.38 -11.12
CA LYS A 72 10.62 -0.68 -12.48
C LYS A 72 10.26 -2.11 -12.88
N GLU A 73 10.41 -3.08 -11.98
CA GLU A 73 9.97 -4.45 -12.24
C GLU A 73 8.44 -4.57 -12.30
N ALA A 74 7.72 -3.84 -11.44
CA ALA A 74 6.26 -3.75 -11.50
C ALA A 74 5.77 -3.13 -12.82
N GLU A 75 6.46 -2.13 -13.34
CA GLU A 75 6.21 -1.53 -14.64
C GLU A 75 6.40 -2.54 -15.77
N LYS A 76 7.50 -3.29 -15.79
CA LYS A 76 7.73 -4.36 -16.77
C LYS A 76 6.62 -5.42 -16.70
N ALA A 77 6.22 -5.82 -15.49
CA ALA A 77 5.13 -6.80 -15.33
C ALA A 77 3.80 -6.28 -15.90
N LEU A 78 3.47 -5.01 -15.64
CA LEU A 78 2.29 -4.36 -16.22
C LEU A 78 2.37 -4.23 -17.74
N ASP A 79 3.54 -3.89 -18.29
CA ASP A 79 3.75 -3.77 -19.74
C ASP A 79 3.67 -5.12 -20.47
N ARG A 80 4.16 -6.20 -19.85
CA ARG A 80 4.01 -7.56 -20.38
C ARG A 80 2.56 -8.01 -20.36
N ALA A 81 1.83 -7.74 -19.27
CA ALA A 81 0.46 -8.20 -19.11
C ALA A 81 -0.55 -7.38 -19.94
N ARG A 82 -0.23 -6.14 -20.31
CA ARG A 82 -1.19 -5.27 -21.00
C ARG A 82 -1.45 -5.73 -22.42
N LYS A 83 -2.72 -5.65 -22.83
CA LYS A 83 -3.08 -5.81 -24.24
C LYS A 83 -2.51 -4.64 -25.03
N LYS A 84 -1.72 -4.95 -26.08
CA LYS A 84 -1.11 -3.95 -26.97
C LYS A 84 -2.02 -3.54 -28.13
N LYS A 85 -2.97 -4.41 -28.52
CA LYS A 85 -3.96 -4.15 -29.57
C LYS A 85 -5.34 -3.85 -28.97
N GLY A 86 -6.10 -2.99 -29.65
CA GLY A 86 -7.47 -2.62 -29.29
C GLY A 86 -7.57 -1.45 -28.31
N PRO A 87 -8.75 -1.25 -27.68
CA PRO A 87 -8.97 -0.14 -26.78
C PRO A 87 -8.01 -0.13 -25.60
N LYS A 88 -7.66 1.08 -25.16
CA LYS A 88 -6.76 1.29 -24.03
C LYS A 88 -7.17 0.45 -22.80
N PRO A 89 -6.28 -0.41 -22.27
CA PRO A 89 -6.62 -1.29 -21.15
C PRO A 89 -6.95 -0.48 -19.88
N ARG A 90 -7.88 -0.99 -19.07
CA ARG A 90 -8.30 -0.34 -17.82
C ARG A 90 -7.44 -0.82 -16.67
N LEU A 91 -6.74 0.09 -16.00
CA LEU A 91 -6.00 -0.19 -14.77
C LEU A 91 -6.83 0.26 -13.57
N LEU A 92 -7.08 -0.66 -12.64
CA LEU A 92 -7.73 -0.32 -11.39
C LEU A 92 -6.69 0.20 -10.40
N VAL A 93 -6.97 1.37 -9.86
CA VAL A 93 -6.21 1.98 -8.76
C VAL A 93 -7.11 2.01 -7.55
N VAL A 94 -6.83 1.16 -6.57
CA VAL A 94 -7.59 1.11 -5.32
C VAL A 94 -6.90 2.00 -4.28
N LEU A 95 -7.70 2.87 -3.66
CA LEU A 95 -7.28 3.69 -2.53
C LEU A 95 -8.03 3.24 -1.28
N ASP A 96 -7.28 3.06 -0.20
CA ASP A 96 -7.85 2.68 1.09
C ASP A 96 -6.99 3.19 2.25
N LEU A 97 -7.61 3.35 3.41
CA LEU A 97 -6.97 3.77 4.64
C LEU A 97 -6.83 2.58 5.58
N VAL A 98 -5.59 2.19 5.89
CA VAL A 98 -5.31 1.12 6.85
C VAL A 98 -4.74 1.69 8.14
N THR A 99 -5.23 1.19 9.27
CA THR A 99 -4.61 1.43 10.58
C THR A 99 -3.70 0.26 10.94
N LEU A 100 -2.44 0.57 11.26
CA LEU A 100 -1.47 -0.34 11.87
C LEU A 100 -1.46 -0.04 13.37
N GLU A 101 -2.24 -0.83 14.11
CA GLU A 101 -2.41 -0.65 15.55
C GLU A 101 -1.07 -0.77 16.28
N LYS A 102 -0.81 0.18 17.18
CA LYS A 102 0.41 0.19 17.96
C LYS A 102 0.14 0.59 19.39
N ARG A 103 0.62 -0.20 20.35
CA ARG A 103 0.56 0.11 21.77
C ARG A 103 1.96 0.43 22.29
N GLY A 104 2.08 1.39 23.22
CA GLY A 104 3.34 1.83 23.83
C GLY A 104 3.75 3.26 23.45
N ARG A 105 4.84 3.74 24.06
CA ARG A 105 5.37 5.09 23.84
C ARG A 105 6.28 5.12 22.60
N PHE A 106 5.78 5.70 21.51
CA PHE A 106 6.52 5.92 20.25
C PHE A 106 6.51 7.42 19.88
N GLN A 107 7.17 8.24 20.69
CA GLN A 107 7.12 9.71 20.57
C GLN A 107 7.55 10.24 19.19
N ALA A 108 8.48 9.55 18.52
CA ALA A 108 8.98 9.94 17.20
C ALA A 108 8.08 9.51 16.03
N LEU A 109 6.93 8.86 16.30
CA LEU A 109 5.98 8.43 15.28
C LEU A 109 4.67 9.23 15.43
N PRO A 110 4.05 9.70 14.35
CA PRO A 110 2.77 10.40 14.42
C PRO A 110 1.64 9.38 14.55
N LEU A 111 1.58 8.72 15.71
CA LEU A 111 0.48 7.83 16.07
C LEU A 111 -0.74 8.69 16.43
N SER A 112 -1.92 8.25 16.00
CA SER A 112 -3.17 8.93 16.35
C SER A 112 -4.30 7.93 16.56
N PHE A 113 -5.45 8.43 17.01
CA PHE A 113 -6.67 7.64 17.17
C PHE A 113 -7.57 7.76 15.95
N PHE A 114 -8.03 6.62 15.42
CA PHE A 114 -8.98 6.58 14.31
C PHE A 114 -9.90 5.36 14.43
N HIS A 115 -11.22 5.56 14.36
CA HIS A 115 -12.25 4.51 14.45
C HIS A 115 -11.96 3.44 15.52
N GLY A 116 -11.71 3.86 16.76
CA GLY A 116 -11.48 2.93 17.88
C GLY A 116 -10.06 2.39 17.98
N LYS A 117 -9.14 2.77 17.09
CA LYS A 117 -7.81 2.19 16.97
C LYS A 117 -6.72 3.26 17.09
N TRP A 118 -5.80 3.06 18.02
CA TRP A 118 -4.58 3.86 18.16
C TRP A 118 -3.45 3.26 17.33
N GLY A 119 -2.83 4.03 16.46
CA GLY A 119 -1.74 3.52 15.64
C GLY A 119 -1.31 4.42 14.50
N LEU A 120 -0.60 3.82 13.55
CA LEU A 120 -0.11 4.47 12.34
C LEU A 120 -1.13 4.29 11.21
N HIS A 121 -1.62 5.37 10.63
CA HIS A 121 -2.63 5.30 9.57
C HIS A 121 -2.02 5.56 8.21
N LEU A 122 -2.18 4.62 7.27
CA LEU A 122 -1.60 4.69 5.95
C LEU A 122 -2.71 4.77 4.89
N VAL A 123 -2.67 5.81 4.07
CA VAL A 123 -3.40 5.82 2.80
C VAL A 123 -2.55 5.04 1.81
N VAL A 124 -3.07 3.94 1.28
CA VAL A 124 -2.34 3.06 0.36
C VAL A 124 -2.95 3.15 -1.04
N LEU A 125 -2.08 3.30 -2.02
CA LEU A 125 -2.40 3.19 -3.44
C LEU A 125 -1.98 1.79 -3.91
N TYR A 126 -2.97 1.01 -4.34
CA TYR A 126 -2.81 -0.37 -4.77
C TYR A 126 -3.27 -0.54 -6.21
N LEU A 127 -2.45 -1.17 -7.05
CA LEU A 127 -2.75 -1.40 -8.46
C LEU A 127 -3.27 -2.81 -8.67
N VAL A 128 -4.31 -2.91 -9.48
CA VAL A 128 -4.95 -4.18 -9.84
C VAL A 128 -5.15 -4.23 -11.35
N TYR A 129 -4.51 -5.20 -12.01
CA TYR A 129 -4.65 -5.47 -13.44
C TYR A 129 -4.57 -6.97 -13.71
N GLY A 130 -5.64 -7.58 -14.23
CA GLY A 130 -5.73 -9.04 -14.34
C GLY A 130 -5.52 -9.69 -12.97
N ASP A 131 -4.50 -10.53 -12.85
CA ASP A 131 -4.06 -11.15 -11.60
C ASP A 131 -2.93 -10.40 -10.89
N LEU A 132 -2.37 -9.35 -11.51
CA LEU A 132 -1.35 -8.51 -10.90
C LEU A 132 -1.94 -7.72 -9.73
N ARG A 133 -1.21 -7.72 -8.62
CA ARG A 133 -1.55 -7.10 -7.35
C ARG A 133 -0.31 -6.37 -6.83
N ILE A 134 -0.33 -5.04 -6.85
CA ILE A 134 0.90 -4.25 -6.65
C ILE A 134 0.66 -3.14 -5.62
N PRO A 135 1.24 -3.21 -4.41
CA PRO A 135 1.25 -2.10 -3.46
C PRO A 135 2.23 -1.03 -3.97
N TRP A 136 1.71 0.00 -4.63
CA TRP A 136 2.51 0.96 -5.39
C TRP A 136 3.13 2.07 -4.52
N ALA A 137 2.32 2.62 -3.62
CA ALA A 137 2.72 3.74 -2.78
C ALA A 137 1.82 3.84 -1.55
N TYR A 138 2.33 4.51 -0.52
CA TYR A 138 1.53 4.91 0.63
C TYR A 138 1.93 6.30 1.13
N ARG A 139 1.01 6.93 1.86
CA ARG A 139 1.24 8.17 2.61
C ARG A 139 0.72 8.02 4.03
N LEU A 140 1.39 8.69 4.95
CA LEU A 140 1.03 8.71 6.35
C LEU A 140 -0.05 9.75 6.59
N TRP A 141 -1.16 9.33 7.19
CA TRP A 141 -2.23 10.21 7.62
C TRP A 141 -2.05 10.53 9.10
N ARG A 142 -1.96 11.83 9.42
CA ARG A 142 -1.60 12.34 10.75
C ARG A 142 -2.81 12.77 11.60
N GLY A 143 -4.04 12.49 11.16
CA GLY A 143 -5.25 12.81 11.93
C GLY A 143 -6.32 13.60 11.17
N LYS A 144 -7.37 13.97 11.92
CA LYS A 144 -8.73 14.27 11.42
C LYS A 144 -8.82 15.38 10.36
N GLY A 145 -9.63 15.09 9.34
CA GLY A 145 -10.09 16.04 8.33
C GLY A 145 -10.28 15.38 6.97
N GLU A 146 -11.49 15.44 6.41
CA GLU A 146 -11.80 14.87 5.10
C GLU A 146 -10.95 15.47 3.97
N LYS A 147 -10.68 16.78 4.05
CA LYS A 147 -9.79 17.48 3.12
C LYS A 147 -8.36 16.96 3.21
N ALA A 148 -7.87 16.62 4.41
CA ALA A 148 -6.53 16.06 4.60
C ALA A 148 -6.41 14.66 3.99
N LEU A 149 -7.40 13.79 4.23
CA LEU A 149 -7.44 12.45 3.65
C LEU A 149 -7.55 12.49 2.11
N SER A 150 -8.47 13.30 1.59
CA SER A 150 -8.68 13.48 0.15
C SER A 150 -7.43 14.08 -0.52
N ARG A 151 -6.75 15.05 0.12
CA ARG A 151 -5.52 15.65 -0.38
C ARG A 151 -4.38 14.64 -0.46
N LEU A 152 -4.19 13.80 0.55
CA LEU A 152 -3.17 12.74 0.52
C LEU A 152 -3.45 11.73 -0.60
N ALA A 153 -4.71 11.32 -0.76
CA ALA A 153 -5.11 10.40 -1.82
C ALA A 153 -4.89 11.00 -3.22
N LEU A 154 -5.28 12.26 -3.42
CA LEU A 154 -5.04 12.97 -4.68
C LEU A 154 -3.54 13.18 -4.96
N SER A 155 -2.72 13.43 -3.93
CA SER A 155 -1.26 13.49 -4.06
C SER A 155 -0.68 12.14 -4.49
N LEU A 156 -1.16 11.03 -3.93
CA LEU A 156 -0.79 9.68 -4.36
C LEU A 156 -1.16 9.42 -5.82
N LEU A 157 -2.38 9.76 -6.22
CA LEU A 157 -2.84 9.62 -7.61
C LEU A 157 -2.04 10.50 -8.57
N ALA A 158 -1.72 11.74 -8.18
CA ALA A 158 -0.89 12.64 -8.96
C ALA A 158 0.53 12.08 -9.16
N SER A 159 1.06 11.33 -8.18
CA SER A 159 2.37 10.68 -8.25
C SER A 159 2.44 9.46 -9.17
N LEU A 160 1.32 9.04 -9.79
CA LEU A 160 1.34 7.97 -10.79
C LEU A 160 2.20 8.38 -12.00
N PRO A 161 3.13 7.53 -12.45
CA PRO A 161 4.02 7.86 -13.56
C PRO A 161 3.27 8.22 -14.84
N PRO A 162 3.80 9.16 -15.65
CA PRO A 162 3.17 9.53 -16.93
C PRO A 162 2.97 8.36 -17.88
N TRP A 163 3.88 7.39 -17.92
CA TRP A 163 3.75 6.19 -18.76
C TRP A 163 2.48 5.40 -18.43
N MET A 164 2.07 5.33 -17.17
CA MET A 164 0.90 4.57 -16.74
C MET A 164 -0.38 5.23 -17.24
N ARG A 165 -0.43 6.57 -17.21
CA ARG A 165 -1.53 7.36 -17.77
C ARG A 165 -1.57 7.27 -19.30
N ARG A 166 -0.42 7.10 -19.96
CA ARG A 166 -0.33 6.88 -21.42
C ARG A 166 -0.74 5.46 -21.82
N ALA A 167 -0.36 4.44 -21.04
CA ALA A 167 -0.62 3.04 -21.36
C ALA A 167 -2.02 2.56 -20.93
N PHE A 168 -2.60 3.12 -19.87
CA PHE A 168 -3.87 2.66 -19.30
C PHE A 168 -4.93 3.76 -19.18
N ARG A 169 -6.20 3.36 -19.20
CA ARG A 169 -7.33 4.16 -18.71
C ARG A 169 -7.44 3.90 -17.21
N ILE A 170 -7.11 4.92 -16.42
CA ILE A 170 -7.05 4.79 -14.96
C ILE A 170 -8.47 4.86 -14.38
N ARG A 171 -8.83 3.85 -13.61
CA ARG A 171 -10.07 3.79 -12.85
C ARG A 171 -9.77 3.67 -11.37
N VAL A 172 -10.12 4.70 -10.62
CA VAL A 172 -9.93 4.81 -9.18
C VAL A 172 -11.12 4.16 -8.46
N ALA A 173 -10.85 3.24 -7.54
CA ALA A 173 -11.85 2.70 -6.63
C ALA A 173 -11.51 3.08 -5.19
N ALA A 174 -12.48 3.60 -4.45
CA ALA A 174 -12.28 4.05 -3.08
C ALA A 174 -13.56 3.83 -2.24
N ASP A 175 -13.41 3.78 -0.92
CA ASP A 175 -14.54 3.61 -0.01
C ASP A 175 -15.30 4.93 0.27
N ALA A 176 -16.24 4.89 1.20
CA ALA A 176 -17.04 6.06 1.58
C ALA A 176 -16.25 7.16 2.29
N ALA A 177 -15.08 6.86 2.89
CA ALA A 177 -14.24 7.88 3.51
C ALA A 177 -13.62 8.83 2.47
N PHE A 178 -13.48 8.38 1.22
CA PHE A 178 -13.09 9.21 0.08
C PHE A 178 -14.30 9.79 -0.68
N GLY A 179 -15.52 9.65 -0.15
CA GLY A 179 -16.77 10.06 -0.79
C GLY A 179 -17.03 11.57 -0.84
N THR A 180 -15.99 12.40 -0.84
CA THR A 180 -16.10 13.86 -0.81
C THR A 180 -16.20 14.44 -2.21
N THR A 181 -16.86 15.59 -2.35
CA THR A 181 -16.88 16.35 -3.62
C THR A 181 -15.48 16.75 -4.05
N TRP A 182 -14.64 17.16 -3.08
CA TRP A 182 -13.25 17.53 -3.34
C TRP A 182 -12.45 16.39 -3.96
N PHE A 183 -12.60 15.17 -3.43
CA PHE A 183 -11.93 13.99 -3.98
C PHE A 183 -12.42 13.68 -5.39
N LEU A 184 -13.74 13.60 -5.61
CA LEU A 184 -14.29 13.31 -6.94
C LEU A 184 -13.89 14.36 -7.99
N PHE A 185 -13.92 15.64 -7.62
CA PHE A 185 -13.46 16.71 -8.49
C PHE A 185 -11.96 16.59 -8.80
N GLY A 186 -11.13 16.31 -7.79
CA GLY A 186 -9.70 16.10 -7.97
C GLY A 186 -9.36 14.90 -8.87
N VAL A 187 -10.06 13.77 -8.73
CA VAL A 187 -9.88 12.60 -9.60
C VAL A 187 -10.24 12.94 -11.04
N LYS A 188 -11.35 13.65 -11.26
CA LYS A 188 -11.74 14.11 -12.61
C LYS A 188 -10.72 15.07 -13.21
N ARG A 189 -10.19 16.02 -12.42
CA ARG A 189 -9.12 16.95 -12.86
C ARG A 189 -7.83 16.24 -13.26
N LEU A 190 -7.53 15.10 -12.66
CA LEU A 190 -6.40 14.26 -13.06
C LEU A 190 -6.65 13.47 -14.36
N GLY A 191 -7.84 13.57 -14.96
CA GLY A 191 -8.24 12.83 -16.15
C GLY A 191 -8.60 11.37 -15.86
N PHE A 192 -8.91 11.04 -14.60
CA PHE A 192 -9.22 9.68 -14.17
C PHE A 192 -10.72 9.47 -13.99
N GLU A 193 -11.12 8.20 -14.03
CA GLU A 193 -12.48 7.78 -13.68
C GLU A 193 -12.51 7.34 -12.22
N ALA A 194 -13.61 7.57 -11.52
CA ALA A 194 -13.79 7.14 -10.14
C ALA A 194 -15.02 6.24 -9.99
N VAL A 195 -14.92 5.25 -9.10
CA VAL A 195 -16.01 4.45 -8.54
C VAL A 195 -15.84 4.48 -7.02
N VAL A 196 -16.65 5.28 -6.33
CA VAL A 196 -16.43 5.60 -4.92
C VAL A 196 -17.66 5.23 -4.09
N GLY A 197 -17.46 4.61 -2.94
CA GLY A 197 -18.52 4.39 -1.97
C GLY A 197 -19.13 5.73 -1.52
N MET A 198 -20.43 5.75 -1.27
CA MET A 198 -21.12 6.95 -0.80
C MET A 198 -22.02 6.63 0.37
N ARG A 199 -22.12 7.59 1.29
CA ARG A 199 -23.10 7.52 2.37
C ARG A 199 -24.51 7.72 1.82
N ARG A 200 -25.47 7.00 2.41
CA ARG A 200 -26.90 7.07 2.05
C ARG A 200 -27.46 8.49 2.15
N ASP A 201 -26.98 9.27 3.10
CA ASP A 201 -27.43 10.64 3.39
C ASP A 201 -26.80 11.72 2.51
N ARG A 202 -25.97 11.34 1.52
CA ARG A 202 -25.36 12.29 0.59
C ARG A 202 -26.45 13.06 -0.16
N ARG A 203 -26.42 14.39 -0.04
CA ARG A 203 -27.39 15.31 -0.64
C ARG A 203 -27.24 15.41 -2.17
N LEU A 204 -28.37 15.45 -2.85
CA LEU A 204 -28.47 15.76 -4.28
C LEU A 204 -28.65 17.26 -4.49
N ARG A 205 -28.32 17.77 -5.69
CA ARG A 205 -28.48 19.18 -6.05
C ARG A 205 -29.95 19.58 -6.17
N GLU A 206 -30.78 18.68 -6.70
CA GLU A 206 -32.22 18.87 -6.94
C GLU A 206 -33.08 18.64 -5.68
N GLY A 207 -32.45 18.46 -4.51
CA GLY A 207 -33.13 18.09 -3.26
C GLY A 207 -33.11 16.58 -2.99
N GLY A 208 -33.33 16.21 -1.72
CA GLY A 208 -33.27 14.81 -1.26
C GLY A 208 -31.85 14.26 -1.09
N ARG A 209 -31.77 12.94 -0.87
CA ARG A 209 -30.55 12.19 -0.56
C ARG A 209 -30.41 10.99 -1.49
N LEU A 210 -29.19 10.43 -1.60
CA LEU A 210 -28.96 9.19 -2.35
C LEU A 210 -29.88 8.05 -1.92
N GLY A 211 -30.21 8.00 -0.63
CA GLY A 211 -31.13 7.03 -0.05
C GLY A 211 -32.56 7.08 -0.57
N ASP A 212 -32.96 8.19 -1.20
CA ASP A 212 -34.34 8.44 -1.64
C ASP A 212 -34.53 8.04 -3.12
N LEU A 213 -33.45 7.66 -3.81
CA LEU A 213 -33.47 7.24 -5.20
C LEU A 213 -34.23 5.91 -5.37
N ARG A 214 -35.25 5.91 -6.23
CA ARG A 214 -36.07 4.72 -6.52
C ARG A 214 -35.48 3.82 -7.62
N ARG A 215 -34.59 4.34 -8.48
CA ARG A 215 -34.04 3.62 -9.64
C ARG A 215 -32.52 3.59 -9.64
N GLN A 216 -31.93 2.40 -9.77
CA GLN A 216 -30.49 2.24 -9.97
C GLN A 216 -30.05 2.74 -11.35
N GLY A 217 -28.80 3.17 -11.46
CA GLY A 217 -28.21 3.64 -12.71
C GLY A 217 -28.59 5.08 -13.04
N SER A 218 -29.38 5.72 -12.18
CA SER A 218 -29.78 7.12 -12.32
C SER A 218 -28.56 8.03 -12.42
N ARG A 219 -28.61 8.94 -13.39
CA ARG A 219 -27.66 10.05 -13.54
C ARG A 219 -28.12 11.18 -12.63
N VAL A 220 -27.34 11.53 -11.62
CA VAL A 220 -27.70 12.54 -10.62
C VAL A 220 -26.60 13.58 -10.45
N TYR A 221 -26.96 14.76 -9.97
CA TYR A 221 -26.01 15.77 -9.51
C TYR A 221 -25.92 15.73 -7.98
N LEU A 222 -24.73 15.45 -7.45
CA LEU A 222 -24.49 15.57 -6.01
C LEU A 222 -24.33 17.04 -5.64
N TRP A 223 -24.79 17.42 -4.45
CA TRP A 223 -24.57 18.77 -3.94
C TRP A 223 -23.05 19.06 -3.85
N GLY A 224 -22.63 20.22 -4.38
CA GLY A 224 -21.23 20.65 -4.46
C GLY A 224 -20.41 20.02 -5.58
N LEU A 225 -21.03 19.32 -6.53
CA LEU A 225 -20.39 18.72 -7.71
C LEU A 225 -20.92 19.36 -9.00
N SER A 226 -20.01 19.83 -9.85
CA SER A 226 -20.34 20.50 -11.12
C SER A 226 -20.63 19.55 -12.28
N PHE A 227 -20.58 18.24 -12.05
CA PHE A 227 -20.80 17.23 -13.08
C PHE A 227 -21.66 16.08 -12.54
N PRO A 228 -22.39 15.38 -13.42
CA PRO A 228 -23.25 14.29 -12.98
C PRO A 228 -22.44 13.04 -12.63
N VAL A 229 -23.02 12.19 -11.79
CA VAL A 229 -22.52 10.86 -11.43
C VAL A 229 -23.61 9.80 -11.65
N TRP A 230 -23.19 8.56 -11.85
CA TRP A 230 -24.09 7.41 -12.02
C TRP A 230 -24.13 6.61 -10.73
N VAL A 231 -25.32 6.44 -10.17
CA VAL A 231 -25.50 5.80 -8.85
C VAL A 231 -25.87 4.33 -9.00
N ALA A 232 -25.25 3.49 -8.19
CA ALA A 232 -25.70 2.11 -7.97
C ALA A 232 -25.66 1.80 -6.47
N TRP A 233 -26.40 0.79 -6.04
CA TRP A 233 -26.36 0.33 -4.66
C TRP A 233 -26.51 -1.19 -4.56
N TYR A 234 -26.15 -1.75 -3.43
CA TYR A 234 -26.25 -3.19 -3.18
C TYR A 234 -26.49 -3.46 -1.71
N ARG A 235 -27.11 -4.61 -1.41
CA ARG A 235 -27.27 -5.11 -0.05
C ARG A 235 -25.95 -5.72 0.41
N TYR A 236 -25.47 -5.27 1.55
CA TYR A 236 -24.29 -5.82 2.22
C TYR A 236 -24.74 -6.56 3.48
N PRO A 237 -24.39 -7.86 3.63
CA PRO A 237 -24.78 -8.63 4.80
C PRO A 237 -24.02 -8.15 6.03
N LEU A 238 -24.71 -8.03 7.16
CA LEU A 238 -24.10 -7.69 8.43
C LEU A 238 -23.72 -8.97 9.20
N PRO A 239 -22.62 -8.97 10.00
CA PRO A 239 -22.17 -10.15 10.73
C PRO A 239 -23.18 -10.71 11.74
N GLN A 240 -24.09 -9.88 12.23
CA GLN A 240 -25.09 -10.21 13.26
C GLN A 240 -26.45 -10.59 12.65
N GLY A 241 -26.51 -10.83 11.33
CA GLY A 241 -27.76 -10.94 10.59
C GLY A 241 -28.24 -9.59 10.05
N GLY A 242 -29.14 -9.63 9.07
CA GLY A 242 -29.65 -8.43 8.39
C GLY A 242 -28.74 -7.89 7.29
N TRP A 243 -29.13 -6.73 6.75
CA TRP A 243 -28.50 -6.14 5.57
C TRP A 243 -28.48 -4.62 5.66
N GLU A 244 -27.42 -4.01 5.15
CA GLU A 244 -27.35 -2.57 4.93
C GLU A 244 -27.27 -2.24 3.44
N TRP A 245 -27.89 -1.13 3.04
CA TRP A 245 -27.72 -0.61 1.68
C TRP A 245 -26.43 0.18 1.57
N ARG A 246 -25.53 -0.27 0.69
CA ARG A 246 -24.30 0.46 0.34
C ARG A 246 -24.45 1.11 -1.03
N TYR A 247 -24.14 2.40 -1.10
CA TYR A 247 -24.23 3.18 -2.32
C TYR A 247 -22.84 3.38 -2.91
N VAL A 248 -22.77 3.41 -4.23
CA VAL A 248 -21.56 3.63 -5.01
C VAL A 248 -21.90 4.60 -6.13
N VAL A 249 -21.00 5.54 -6.40
CA VAL A 249 -21.14 6.46 -7.52
C VAL A 249 -19.99 6.31 -8.50
N ALA A 250 -20.29 6.39 -9.79
CA ALA A 250 -19.32 6.43 -10.87
C ALA A 250 -19.26 7.82 -11.50
N THR A 251 -18.07 8.32 -11.81
CA THR A 251 -17.87 9.63 -12.48
C THR A 251 -17.90 9.54 -14.01
N PHE A 252 -18.33 8.40 -14.54
CA PHE A 252 -18.43 8.09 -15.96
C PHE A 252 -19.74 7.33 -16.22
N PRO A 253 -20.27 7.36 -17.45
CA PRO A 253 -21.44 6.57 -17.82
C PRO A 253 -21.25 5.10 -17.49
N ALA A 254 -22.07 4.59 -16.56
CA ALA A 254 -21.96 3.23 -16.07
C ALA A 254 -23.35 2.66 -15.80
N THR A 255 -23.57 1.43 -16.26
CA THR A 255 -24.72 0.63 -15.81
C THR A 255 -24.55 0.26 -14.34
N PRO A 256 -25.64 -0.04 -13.60
CA PRO A 256 -25.55 -0.49 -12.22
C PRO A 256 -24.58 -1.66 -12.04
N ARG A 257 -24.69 -2.67 -12.91
CA ARG A 257 -23.79 -3.84 -12.92
C ARG A 257 -22.33 -3.44 -13.08
N THR A 258 -22.03 -2.48 -13.95
CA THR A 258 -20.66 -1.97 -14.14
C THR A 258 -20.16 -1.29 -12.88
N ALA A 259 -20.90 -0.32 -12.33
CA ALA A 259 -20.50 0.41 -11.13
C ALA A 259 -20.26 -0.55 -9.95
N LEU A 260 -21.17 -1.50 -9.73
CA LEU A 260 -21.05 -2.50 -8.67
C LEU A 260 -19.89 -3.47 -8.88
N THR A 261 -19.61 -3.88 -10.11
CA THR A 261 -18.45 -4.75 -10.40
C THR A 261 -17.14 -4.06 -10.05
N TRP A 262 -16.98 -2.79 -10.43
CA TRP A 262 -15.79 -2.01 -10.09
C TRP A 262 -15.71 -1.68 -8.60
N GLY A 263 -16.86 -1.37 -7.97
CA GLY A 263 -16.95 -1.19 -6.53
C GLY A 263 -16.54 -2.43 -5.75
N LYS A 264 -16.96 -3.63 -6.17
CA LYS A 264 -16.55 -4.91 -5.57
C LYS A 264 -15.06 -5.19 -5.76
N ARG A 265 -14.46 -4.78 -6.88
CA ARG A 265 -13.01 -4.95 -7.09
C ARG A 265 -12.16 -4.14 -6.10
N ARG A 266 -12.71 -3.13 -5.41
CA ARG A 266 -12.07 -2.48 -4.26
C ARG A 266 -11.66 -3.49 -3.18
N PHE A 267 -12.47 -4.54 -2.94
CA PHE A 267 -12.19 -5.56 -1.93
C PHE A 267 -10.87 -6.31 -2.14
N ALA A 268 -10.25 -6.22 -3.33
CA ALA A 268 -8.90 -6.74 -3.56
C ALA A 268 -7.87 -6.16 -2.57
N ILE A 269 -8.01 -4.89 -2.17
CA ILE A 269 -7.09 -4.26 -1.22
C ILE A 269 -7.29 -4.78 0.21
N GLU A 270 -8.52 -5.18 0.58
CA GLU A 270 -8.81 -5.77 1.89
C GLU A 270 -8.15 -7.14 2.03
N HIS A 271 -8.21 -7.97 0.96
CA HIS A 271 -7.46 -9.22 0.89
C HIS A 271 -5.94 -8.97 1.00
N PHE A 272 -5.43 -7.95 0.31
CA PHE A 272 -4.04 -7.54 0.46
C PHE A 272 -3.71 -7.16 1.91
N PHE A 273 -4.49 -6.31 2.58
CA PHE A 273 -4.19 -5.93 3.96
C PHE A 273 -4.27 -7.09 4.93
N ARG A 274 -5.22 -8.02 4.72
CA ARG A 274 -5.30 -9.24 5.51
C ARG A 274 -4.00 -10.03 5.39
N ALA A 275 -3.57 -10.37 4.18
CA ALA A 275 -2.33 -11.11 3.93
C ALA A 275 -1.09 -10.34 4.42
N ALA A 276 -0.97 -9.05 4.07
CA ALA A 276 0.17 -8.22 4.46
C ALA A 276 0.34 -8.12 5.98
N LYS A 277 -0.76 -8.03 6.73
CA LYS A 277 -0.71 -8.01 8.20
C LYS A 277 -0.42 -9.40 8.79
N SER A 278 -1.09 -10.44 8.30
CA SER A 278 -1.01 -11.78 8.91
C SER A 278 0.22 -12.57 8.51
N GLU A 279 0.76 -12.37 7.32
CA GLU A 279 1.86 -13.19 6.77
C GLU A 279 3.14 -12.36 6.71
N PHE A 280 3.07 -11.17 6.10
CA PHE A 280 4.22 -10.30 5.85
C PHE A 280 4.47 -9.27 6.95
N SER A 281 3.83 -9.43 8.12
CA SER A 281 4.11 -8.67 9.35
C SER A 281 3.95 -7.15 9.23
N LEU A 282 3.17 -6.63 8.27
CA LEU A 282 3.04 -5.19 8.00
C LEU A 282 2.74 -4.35 9.26
N GLY A 283 1.92 -4.88 10.17
CA GLY A 283 1.55 -4.23 11.43
C GLY A 283 2.46 -4.50 12.63
N GLN A 284 3.52 -5.31 12.49
CA GLN A 284 4.32 -5.83 13.60
C GLN A 284 5.70 -5.16 13.75
N PHE A 285 5.90 -3.98 13.16
CA PHE A 285 7.15 -3.24 13.28
C PHE A 285 7.50 -2.93 14.75
N GLY A 286 8.77 -3.07 15.11
CA GLY A 286 9.30 -2.78 16.45
C GLY A 286 10.11 -1.48 16.52
N GLN A 287 10.36 -0.85 15.38
CA GLN A 287 11.23 0.31 15.23
C GLN A 287 10.59 1.54 15.87
N ARG A 288 11.42 2.35 16.53
CA ARG A 288 11.00 3.59 17.19
C ARG A 288 11.28 4.84 16.37
N THR A 289 12.10 4.73 15.31
CA THR A 289 12.42 5.85 14.42
C THR A 289 11.52 5.83 13.19
N ALA A 290 11.20 7.01 12.64
CA ALA A 290 10.42 7.12 11.41
C ALA A 290 11.10 6.39 10.22
N LEU A 291 12.43 6.50 10.12
CA LEU A 291 13.22 5.82 9.08
C LEU A 291 13.14 4.30 9.20
N GLY A 292 13.33 3.78 10.42
CA GLY A 292 13.26 2.34 10.68
C GLY A 292 11.88 1.76 10.39
N VAL A 293 10.81 2.48 10.77
CA VAL A 293 9.43 2.08 10.44
C VAL A 293 9.21 2.13 8.94
N HIS A 294 9.60 3.21 8.26
CA HIS A 294 9.46 3.33 6.80
C HIS A 294 10.16 2.16 6.07
N ARG A 295 11.40 1.86 6.44
CA ARG A 295 12.18 0.75 5.87
C ARG A 295 11.53 -0.61 6.13
N PHE A 296 11.05 -0.84 7.35
CA PHE A 296 10.34 -2.08 7.67
C PHE A 296 9.08 -2.26 6.81
N LEU A 297 8.27 -1.21 6.69
CA LEU A 297 7.07 -1.24 5.85
C LEU A 297 7.42 -1.52 4.38
N VAL A 298 8.47 -0.89 3.85
CA VAL A 298 8.94 -1.12 2.49
C VAL A 298 9.35 -2.58 2.28
N LEU A 299 10.09 -3.18 3.21
CA LEU A 299 10.48 -4.60 3.12
C LEU A 299 9.27 -5.54 3.23
N SER A 300 8.30 -5.24 4.08
CA SER A 300 7.05 -6.00 4.20
C SER A 300 6.25 -5.99 2.88
N LEU A 301 6.11 -4.82 2.25
CA LEU A 301 5.43 -4.70 0.95
C LEU A 301 6.21 -5.40 -0.17
N LEU A 302 7.54 -5.34 -0.13
CA LEU A 302 8.40 -6.03 -1.09
C LEU A 302 8.29 -7.56 -0.94
N ALA A 303 8.27 -8.07 0.28
CA ALA A 303 8.09 -9.50 0.54
C ALA A 303 6.73 -9.99 0.01
N TYR A 304 5.66 -9.21 0.23
CA TYR A 304 4.35 -9.48 -0.37
C TYR A 304 4.43 -9.54 -1.90
N LEU A 305 5.10 -8.56 -2.54
CA LEU A 305 5.21 -8.49 -4.00
C LEU A 305 5.96 -9.71 -4.57
N LEU A 306 7.08 -10.09 -3.94
CA LEU A 306 7.87 -11.26 -4.33
C LEU A 306 7.04 -12.54 -4.20
N ALA A 307 6.35 -12.74 -3.07
CA ALA A 307 5.51 -13.92 -2.85
C ALA A 307 4.33 -13.98 -3.85
N HIS A 308 3.69 -12.84 -4.13
CA HIS A 308 2.58 -12.77 -5.07
C HIS A 308 3.01 -13.13 -6.50
N TRP A 309 4.17 -12.63 -6.95
CA TRP A 309 4.68 -12.96 -8.29
C TRP A 309 5.09 -14.43 -8.44
N VAL A 310 5.72 -15.01 -7.42
CA VAL A 310 6.00 -16.46 -7.41
C VAL A 310 4.71 -17.28 -7.51
N GLY A 311 3.67 -16.89 -6.78
CA GLY A 311 2.37 -17.57 -6.80
C GLY A 311 1.56 -17.39 -8.09
N MET A 312 1.86 -16.37 -8.89
CA MET A 312 1.20 -16.16 -10.18
C MET A 312 1.73 -17.09 -11.27
N GLU A 313 3.05 -17.22 -11.40
CA GLU A 313 3.64 -18.07 -12.45
C GLU A 313 3.37 -19.56 -12.20
N GLY A 314 3.22 -19.98 -10.93
CA GLY A 314 2.76 -21.34 -10.59
C GLY A 314 1.35 -21.68 -11.07
N LYS A 315 0.50 -20.67 -11.35
CA LYS A 315 -0.85 -20.87 -11.93
C LYS A 315 -0.83 -20.92 -13.46
N GLU A 316 0.15 -20.28 -14.10
CA GLU A 316 0.33 -20.37 -15.55
C GLU A 316 0.91 -21.73 -15.97
N ALA A 317 1.70 -22.37 -15.09
CA ALA A 317 2.25 -23.70 -15.31
C ALA A 317 1.30 -24.87 -14.95
N GLY A 318 0.16 -24.62 -14.30
CA GLY A 318 -0.77 -25.65 -13.84
C GLY A 318 -2.23 -25.28 -14.15
N GLY A 319 -2.79 -25.92 -15.19
CA GLY A 319 -4.17 -25.68 -15.62
C GLY A 319 -5.24 -26.00 -14.57
N ARG A 320 -6.31 -25.19 -14.60
CA ARG A 320 -7.60 -25.19 -13.85
C ARG A 320 -7.59 -24.72 -12.38
N PRO A 321 -8.44 -23.73 -12.02
CA PRO A 321 -8.54 -23.24 -10.65
C PRO A 321 -9.58 -24.05 -9.85
N GLY A 322 -9.10 -24.99 -9.02
CA GLY A 322 -9.87 -25.52 -7.90
C GLY A 322 -10.06 -24.46 -6.82
N SER A 323 -11.31 -24.23 -6.42
CA SER A 323 -11.72 -23.40 -5.28
C SER A 323 -11.27 -24.04 -3.97
N GLY A 324 -10.23 -23.48 -3.36
CA GLY A 324 -9.78 -23.86 -2.02
C GLY A 324 -9.02 -22.71 -1.40
N ARG A 325 -9.33 -22.38 -0.14
CA ARG A 325 -8.57 -21.43 0.68
C ARG A 325 -7.11 -21.87 0.68
N ARG A 326 -6.26 -21.18 -0.07
CA ARG A 326 -4.82 -21.42 -0.09
C ARG A 326 -4.16 -20.33 0.75
N GLY A 327 -3.75 -20.70 1.97
CA GLY A 327 -2.72 -19.95 2.68
C GLY A 327 -1.44 -19.97 1.84
N PHE A 328 -0.64 -18.91 1.91
CA PHE A 328 0.66 -18.84 1.26
C PHE A 328 1.67 -19.79 1.97
N SER A 329 1.46 -21.10 1.89
CA SER A 329 2.41 -22.10 2.36
C SER A 329 3.23 -22.59 1.16
N CYS A 330 4.20 -21.80 0.72
CA CYS A 330 5.14 -22.29 -0.29
C CYS A 330 6.49 -21.57 -0.20
N LEU A 331 7.30 -21.88 0.82
CA LEU A 331 8.70 -21.44 0.89
C LEU A 331 9.57 -22.29 1.86
N SER A 332 9.28 -23.59 2.04
CA SER A 332 10.15 -24.50 2.81
C SER A 332 11.39 -24.98 2.02
N SER A 333 11.45 -24.77 0.70
CA SER A 333 12.56 -25.22 -0.15
C SER A 333 13.79 -24.29 -0.19
N TRP A 334 13.74 -23.13 0.47
CA TRP A 334 14.92 -22.26 0.66
C TRP A 334 15.99 -22.89 1.57
N CYS A 335 15.66 -23.93 2.34
CA CYS A 335 16.53 -24.49 3.38
C CYS A 335 17.46 -25.62 2.92
N ARG A 336 17.50 -25.98 1.63
CA ARG A 336 18.37 -27.08 1.15
C ARG A 336 19.11 -26.68 -0.13
N SER A 337 20.26 -26.06 0.03
CA SER A 337 21.44 -26.32 -0.82
C SER A 337 22.71 -25.86 -0.08
N PRO A 338 23.81 -26.62 -0.19
CA PRO A 338 24.95 -26.54 0.71
C PRO A 338 26.05 -25.64 0.16
N CYS A 339 26.56 -24.72 0.98
CA CYS A 339 27.93 -24.24 0.85
C CYS A 339 28.56 -24.36 2.23
N GLY A 340 29.57 -25.23 2.30
CA GLY A 340 30.15 -25.73 3.53
C GLY A 340 30.95 -24.69 4.30
N SER A 341 30.81 -24.74 5.62
CA SER A 341 31.92 -24.82 6.58
C SER A 341 31.32 -25.09 7.96
N SER A 342 31.53 -26.33 8.41
CA SER A 342 31.76 -26.78 9.79
C SER A 342 31.10 -26.05 10.99
N MET A 343 30.04 -26.72 11.51
CA MET A 343 29.80 -27.10 12.95
C MET A 343 29.70 -26.04 14.07
N PRO A 344 29.21 -26.39 15.28
CA PRO A 344 28.19 -27.38 15.66
C PRO A 344 27.05 -26.77 16.52
N TRP A 345 26.00 -27.56 16.70
CA TRP A 345 24.82 -27.26 17.51
C TRP A 345 25.15 -27.18 19.01
N VAL A 346 24.63 -26.17 19.70
CA VAL A 346 24.53 -26.16 21.17
C VAL A 346 23.08 -25.92 21.56
N SER A 347 22.48 -26.94 22.18
CA SER A 347 21.24 -26.86 22.92
C SER A 347 21.49 -26.18 24.26
N GLY A 348 20.93 -24.99 24.47
CA GLY A 348 21.00 -24.25 25.73
C GLY A 348 19.60 -24.03 26.33
N ARG A 349 19.40 -24.48 27.57
CA ARG A 349 18.15 -24.39 28.33
C ARG A 349 17.76 -22.94 28.66
N ARG A 350 16.47 -22.77 28.97
CA ARG A 350 15.86 -21.55 29.51
C ARG A 350 16.51 -21.13 30.83
N GLY A 351 16.71 -19.82 30.96
CA GLY A 351 16.84 -19.13 32.23
C GLY A 351 18.22 -18.55 32.46
N GLU A 352 18.42 -17.30 32.08
CA GLU A 352 19.25 -16.35 32.83
C GLU A 352 18.96 -14.92 32.35
N GLY A 353 18.73 -14.04 33.31
CA GLY A 353 18.13 -12.73 33.13
C GLY A 353 19.06 -11.71 32.48
N VAL A 354 18.50 -10.90 31.57
CA VAL A 354 19.20 -9.73 31.04
C VAL A 354 18.86 -8.52 31.92
N LYS A 355 19.85 -8.09 32.72
CA LYS A 355 19.85 -6.79 33.40
C LYS A 355 19.86 -5.67 32.36
N VAL A 356 18.95 -4.70 32.55
CA VAL A 356 18.83 -3.47 31.77
C VAL A 356 19.83 -2.46 32.30
N TYR A 357 20.65 -1.88 31.42
CA TYR A 357 21.30 -0.59 31.69
C TYR A 357 20.74 0.47 30.76
N ALA A 358 20.13 1.47 31.39
CA ALA A 358 19.79 2.75 30.80
C ALA A 358 21.04 3.64 30.77
N GLY A 359 21.21 4.40 29.68
CA GLY A 359 22.21 5.45 29.54
C GLY A 359 21.68 6.53 28.61
N TYR A 360 21.45 7.70 29.20
CA TYR A 360 20.93 8.93 28.59
C TYR A 360 21.92 9.58 27.61
N ALA A 361 21.38 10.41 26.72
CA ALA A 361 21.76 11.83 26.52
C ALA A 361 21.80 12.26 25.04
N GLY A 362 21.12 13.38 24.74
CA GLY A 362 21.59 14.37 23.78
C GLY A 362 20.97 14.40 22.38
N GLY A 363 20.04 15.33 22.19
CA GLY A 363 20.26 16.38 21.17
C GLY A 363 19.60 16.25 19.80
N ALA A 364 18.91 17.33 19.45
CA ALA A 364 18.63 17.86 18.11
C ALA A 364 17.47 17.25 17.28
N SER A 365 16.41 18.06 17.25
CA SER A 365 15.28 18.12 16.32
C SER A 365 15.72 18.17 14.85
N PHE A 366 15.00 17.47 13.95
CA PHE A 366 14.91 17.88 12.54
C PHE A 366 13.52 17.56 11.97
N GLU A 367 12.87 18.61 11.47
CA GLU A 367 11.67 18.57 10.65
C GLU A 367 11.94 17.83 9.33
N LEU A 368 10.99 17.02 8.88
CA LEU A 368 11.03 16.41 7.55
C LEU A 368 9.82 16.89 6.75
N THR A 369 10.00 18.07 6.16
CA THR A 369 9.12 18.67 5.15
C THR A 369 9.27 17.88 3.86
N LEU A 370 8.25 17.07 3.54
CA LEU A 370 8.11 16.46 2.22
C LEU A 370 7.33 17.41 1.32
N LEU A 371 8.00 18.43 0.79
CA LEU A 371 7.50 19.23 -0.33
C LEU A 371 8.41 18.98 -1.53
N SER A 372 7.79 18.49 -2.60
CA SER A 372 8.36 18.48 -3.94
C SER A 372 7.64 19.56 -4.74
N SER A 373 8.29 20.69 -4.98
CA SER A 373 7.96 21.62 -6.07
C SER A 373 9.18 21.68 -7.01
N PRO A 374 9.00 21.69 -8.34
CA PRO A 374 10.10 21.81 -9.30
C PRO A 374 10.54 23.28 -9.48
N PRO A 375 11.77 23.53 -9.94
CA PRO A 375 12.28 24.88 -10.22
C PRO A 375 12.03 25.33 -11.67
N GLY A 376 11.92 26.65 -11.85
CA GLY A 376 12.04 27.38 -13.13
C GLY A 376 10.68 27.87 -13.69
N ALA A 377 10.50 29.10 -14.16
CA ALA A 377 11.41 30.23 -14.38
C ALA A 377 10.57 31.52 -14.61
N SER A 378 11.25 32.68 -14.53
CA SER A 378 10.97 34.00 -15.13
C SER A 378 10.92 35.14 -14.11
N THR A 379 12.11 35.71 -13.89
CA THR A 379 12.28 37.10 -13.49
C THR A 379 12.19 37.98 -14.73
N SER A 380 11.20 38.87 -14.76
CA SER A 380 11.24 40.10 -15.54
C SER A 380 10.34 41.14 -14.88
N THR A 381 11.01 42.23 -14.48
CA THR A 381 10.52 43.63 -14.36
C THR A 381 9.24 43.94 -13.58
N LEU A 382 9.37 44.69 -12.49
CA LEU A 382 8.76 46.03 -12.31
C LEU A 382 9.08 46.64 -10.93
N GLY A 383 9.63 47.87 -10.94
CA GLY A 383 9.31 48.94 -9.99
C GLY A 383 9.95 48.97 -8.60
N LYS A 384 11.11 49.63 -8.49
CA LYS A 384 11.34 50.64 -7.42
C LYS A 384 10.36 51.81 -7.73
N GLU A 385 9.77 52.55 -6.80
CA GLU A 385 10.36 53.33 -5.71
C GLU A 385 9.19 54.01 -4.95
N PHE A 386 9.33 54.20 -3.64
CA PHE A 386 8.75 55.30 -2.83
C PHE A 386 9.21 55.11 -1.37
N PRO A 387 9.42 56.19 -0.61
CA PRO A 387 10.15 57.43 -0.90
C PRO A 387 11.64 57.35 -0.54
#